data_AF-F8P4N8-F1
#
_entry.id   AF-F8P4N8-F1
#
_cell.length_a   1.000
_cell.length_b   1.000
_cell.length_c   1.000
_cell.angle_alpha   90.00
_cell.angle_beta   90.00
_cell.angle_gamma   90.00
#
_symmetry.space_group_name_H-M   'P 1'
#
loop_
_entity.id
_entity.type
_entity.pdbx_description
1 polymer ?
#
loop_
_entity_poly.entity_id
_entity_poly.type
_entity_poly.pdbx_seq_one_letter_code
_entity_poly.pdbx_strand_id
1 'polypeptide(L)' 'MNAFPNGTRVFFWGSNGDIKYGVVLSTSRMGDGTQIVVIQLDRAEGNVSLPVSSVSKVN' A
#
# COMPACT_ATOMS: atom_id res chain seq x y z
N MET A 1 8.24 -7.89 12.24
CA MET A 1 7.11 -6.99 12.56
C MET A 1 6.53 -6.49 11.24
N ASN A 2 5.20 -6.51 11.07
CA ASN A 2 4.57 -5.96 9.86
C ASN A 2 4.52 -4.43 9.99
N ALA A 3 5.27 -3.71 9.15
CA ALA A 3 5.27 -2.25 9.18
C ALA A 3 3.91 -1.65 8.79
N PHE A 4 3.10 -2.37 8.01
CA PHE A 4 1.82 -1.91 7.47
C PHE A 4 0.70 -2.91 7.81
N PRO A 5 0.21 -2.94 9.07
CA PRO A 5 -0.93 -3.79 9.41
C PRO A 5 -2.19 -3.39 8.62
N ASN A 6 -3.14 -4.31 8.50
CA ASN A 6 -4.47 -4.01 7.93
C ASN A 6 -5.10 -2.81 8.67
N GLY A 7 -5.73 -1.91 7.93
CA GLY A 7 -6.30 -0.66 8.44
C GLY A 7 -5.32 0.52 8.43
N THR A 8 -4.03 0.29 8.15
CA THR A 8 -3.05 1.39 8.09
C THR A 8 -3.36 2.34 6.93
N ARG A 9 -3.40 3.64 7.24
CA ARG A 9 -3.50 4.69 6.24
C ARG A 9 -2.16 4.92 5.56
N VAL A 10 -2.16 4.92 4.24
CA VAL A 10 -0.94 5.03 3.44
C VAL A 10 -1.12 5.95 2.24
N PHE A 11 0.01 6.42 1.70
CA PHE A 11 0.08 7.07 0.41
C PHE A 11 1.25 6.56 -0.43
N PHE A 12 1.16 6.73 -1.74
CA PHE A 12 2.23 6.44 -2.70
C PHE A 12 2.11 7.36 -3.93
N TRP A 13 3.16 7.41 -4.74
CA TRP A 13 3.18 8.15 -6.00
C TRP A 13 2.66 7.29 -7.15
N GLY A 14 1.61 7.75 -7.82
CA GLY A 14 1.10 7.18 -9.06
C GLY A 14 2.05 7.40 -10.24
N SER A 15 1.84 6.63 -11.31
CA SER A 15 2.65 6.73 -12.54
C SER A 15 2.57 8.10 -13.20
N ASN A 16 1.50 8.87 -12.95
CA ASN A 16 1.30 10.20 -13.52
C ASN A 16 1.86 11.31 -12.62
N GLY A 17 2.56 10.96 -11.54
CA GLY A 17 3.09 11.90 -10.57
C GLY A 17 2.07 12.42 -9.55
N ASP A 18 0.85 11.88 -9.54
CA ASP A 18 -0.16 12.17 -8.52
C ASP A 18 0.09 11.38 -7.23
N ILE A 19 -0.27 11.94 -6.08
CA ILE A 19 -0.26 11.22 -4.80
C ILE A 19 -1.60 10.49 -4.65
N LYS A 20 -1.53 9.18 -4.46
CA LYS A 20 -2.68 8.34 -4.17
C LYS A 20 -2.70 7.96 -2.70
N TYR A 21 -3.89 7.99 -2.12
CA TYR A 21 -4.15 7.60 -0.74
C TYR A 21 -5.03 6.35 -0.69
N GLY A 22 -4.86 5.58 0.38
CA GLY A 22 -5.66 4.38 0.60
C GLY A 22 -5.44 3.75 1.96
N VAL A 23 -6.09 2.61 2.16
CA VAL A 23 -6.02 1.83 3.39
C VAL A 23 -5.52 0.43 3.06
N VAL A 24 -4.57 -0.07 3.86
CA VAL A 24 -4.04 -1.42 3.71
C VAL A 24 -5.12 -2.46 4.04
N LEU A 25 -5.45 -3.32 3.07
CA LEU A 25 -6.34 -4.46 3.24
C LEU A 25 -5.60 -5.73 3.63
N SER A 26 -4.40 -5.93 3.13
CA SER A 26 -3.63 -7.13 3.47
C SER A 26 -2.16 -6.93 3.15
N THR A 27 -1.35 -7.81 3.72
CA THR A 27 0.06 -7.91 3.39
C THR A 27 0.44 -9.36 3.18
N SER A 28 1.27 -9.61 2.19
CA SER A 28 1.88 -10.91 1.95
C SER A 28 3.39 -10.79 1.86
N ARG A 29 4.10 -11.88 2.12
CA ARG A 29 5.53 -11.99 1.84
C ARG A 29 5.73 -13.01 0.75
N MET A 30 6.46 -12.62 -0.28
CA MET A 30 6.87 -13.50 -1.36
C MET A 30 8.04 -14.38 -0.91
N GLY A 31 8.33 -15.44 -1.67
CA GLY A 31 9.40 -16.39 -1.35
C GLY A 31 10.81 -15.77 -1.35
N ASP A 32 10.97 -14.63 -2.02
CA ASP A 32 12.20 -13.82 -2.06
C ASP A 32 12.34 -12.87 -0.84
N GLY A 33 11.36 -12.84 0.06
CA GLY A 33 11.32 -11.96 1.23
C GLY A 33 10.70 -10.58 0.96
N THR A 34 10.36 -10.25 -0.28
CA THR A 34 9.66 -9.01 -0.62
C THR A 34 8.29 -8.99 0.04
N GLN A 35 8.00 -7.94 0.80
CA GLN A 35 6.68 -7.73 1.37
C GLN A 35 5.83 -6.88 0.44
N ILE A 36 4.64 -7.37 0.13
CA ILE A 36 3.64 -6.71 -0.71
C ILE A 36 2.48 -6.27 0.17
N VAL A 37 1.93 -5.08 -0.11
CA VAL A 37 0.69 -4.57 0.47
C VAL A 37 -0.38 -4.49 -0.59
N VAL A 38 -1.60 -4.91 -0.23
CA VAL A 38 -2.81 -4.61 -1.01
C VAL A 38 -3.48 -3.42 -0.36
N ILE A 39 -3.70 -2.36 -1.14
CA ILE A 39 -4.25 -1.09 -0.69
C ILE A 39 -5.60 -0.89 -1.37
N GLN A 40 -6.65 -0.65 -0.59
CA GLN A 40 -7.90 -0.08 -1.08
C GLN A 40 -7.67 1.41 -1.32
N LEU A 41 -7.75 1.83 -2.58
CA LEU A 41 -7.66 3.24 -2.93
C LEU A 41 -8.94 3.97 -2.50
N ASP A 42 -8.78 5.24 -2.17
CA ASP A 42 -9.91 6.12 -1.92
C ASP A 42 -10.76 6.33 -3.18
N ARG A 43 -11.91 7.00 -2.99
CA ARG A 43 -12.79 7.45 -4.09
C ARG A 43 -13.25 6.32 -5.02
N ALA A 44 -13.31 5.10 -4.49
CA ALA A 44 -13.67 3.89 -5.23
C ALA A 44 -12.78 3.63 -6.46
N GLU A 45 -11.51 4.06 -6.44
CA GLU A 45 -10.53 3.79 -7.50
C GLU A 45 -10.04 2.32 -7.55
N GLY A 46 -10.69 1.43 -6.78
CA GLY A 46 -10.33 0.02 -6.70
C GLY A 46 -9.14 -0.24 -5.79
N ASN A 47 -8.33 -1.23 -6.16
CA ASN A 47 -7.28 -1.77 -5.30
C ASN A 47 -5.96 -1.81 -6.07
N VAL A 48 -4.87 -1.57 -5.35
CA VAL A 48 -3.52 -1.67 -5.91
C VAL A 48 -2.66 -2.56 -5.03
N SER A 49 -1.74 -3.28 -5.66
CA SER A 49 -0.75 -4.12 -4.99
C SER A 49 0.63 -3.54 -5.23
N LEU A 50 1.36 -3.22 -4.16
CA LEU A 50 2.66 -2.55 -4.25
C LEU A 50 3.66 -3.16 -3.24
N PRO A 51 4.96 -3.16 -3.55
CA PRO A 51 5.99 -3.43 -2.55
C PRO A 51 5.92 -2.42 -1.41
N VAL A 52 6.15 -2.87 -0.17
CA VAL A 52 6.16 -1.97 0.99
C VAL A 52 7.21 -0.84 0.89
N SER A 53 8.25 -1.03 0.06
CA SER A 53 9.29 -0.03 -0.19
C SER A 53 8.81 1.17 -1.02
N SER A 54 7.67 1.06 -1.71
CA SER A 54 7.10 2.17 -2.50
C SER A 54 5.96 2.90 -1.80
N VAL A 55 5.70 2.59 -0.53
CA VAL A 55 4.52 3.05 0.21
C VAL A 55 4.95 3.74 1.50
N SER A 56 4.30 4.87 1.81
CA SER A 56 4.56 5.66 3.01
C SER A 56 3.34 5.70 3.92
N LYS A 57 3.57 5.73 5.23
CA LYS A 57 2.49 5.91 6.22
C LYS A 57 1.99 7.35 6.24
N VAL A 58 0.70 7.51 6.47
CA VAL A 58 0.11 8.79 6.88
C VAL A 58 -0.04 8.75 8.40
N ASN A 59 0.49 9.77 9.10
CA ASN A 59 0.30 9.95 10.54
C ASN A 59 -0.97 10.74 10.84
#